data_AF-A0A7W9LM20-F1
#
_entry.id   AF-A0A7W9LM20-F1
#
_cell.length_a   1.000
_cell.length_b   1.000
_cell.length_c   1.000
_cell.angle_alpha   90.00
_cell.angle_beta   90.00
_cell.angle_gamma   90.00
#
_symmetry.space_group_name_H-M   'P 1'
#
loop_
_entity.id
_entity.type
_entity.pdbx_description
1 polymer ?
#
loop_
_entity_poly.entity_id
_entity_poly.type
_entity_poly.pdbx_seq_one_letter_code
_entity_poly.pdbx_strand_id
1 'polypeptide(L)'
;MEIDEPGDPFAAQISRVTGRNTVTGGRGLPKIAEMAITRQDGSIVEARLRALLSDDLGIAQFICEIGAGAFPYCPICFDGEADSREHVPPKPLGGIVMANTCSPCNNKLGSRTESALQDWFDDAVYTFYSQDGDPRPFGHSRVLNLQTPDGEWFQVQERPSNPENRLGSALVEGGVTMHLALPARAQYKTGLLKNAFLAACLHVGGVPMTASTAEIRAELVATRDARSRRDVQLGPRAEAIRAYRTGQPANGKPLALMRTDGVDKPRFLISLAGTILVEWPFPDVDPLRDRRGGPIPEPVAPMPALTPEEFA
;
A
#
# COMPACT_ATOMS: atom_id res chain seq x y z
N MET A 1 -6.22 -16.23 14.43
CA MET A 1 -5.67 -15.19 15.31
C MET A 1 -6.35 -15.44 16.63
N GLU A 2 -5.71 -16.18 17.53
CA GLU A 2 -6.15 -16.21 18.92
C GLU A 2 -5.86 -14.81 19.48
N ILE A 3 -6.87 -14.22 20.10
CA ILE A 3 -6.75 -12.94 20.78
C ILE A 3 -6.49 -13.35 22.23
N ASP A 4 -5.29 -13.07 22.74
CA ASP A 4 -5.01 -13.21 24.18
C ASP A 4 -6.04 -12.40 24.98
N GLU A 5 -6.30 -12.80 26.23
CA GLU A 5 -7.24 -12.08 27.08
C GLU A 5 -6.91 -10.58 27.08
N PRO A 6 -7.88 -9.69 26.80
CA PRO A 6 -7.62 -8.27 26.70
C PRO A 6 -7.10 -7.76 28.05
N GLY A 7 -5.95 -7.10 28.03
CA GLY A 7 -5.38 -6.46 29.21
C GLY A 7 -6.30 -5.36 29.78
N ASP A 8 -6.05 -4.99 31.04
CA ASP A 8 -6.84 -3.96 31.72
C ASP A 8 -6.77 -2.61 30.98
N PRO A 9 -7.89 -1.88 30.87
CA PRO A 9 -7.88 -0.55 30.28
C PRO A 9 -7.02 0.40 31.11
N PHE A 10 -6.16 1.18 30.45
CA PHE A 10 -5.34 2.20 31.10
C PHE A 10 -5.50 3.56 30.42
N ALA A 11 -5.37 4.63 31.21
CA ALA A 11 -5.30 5.97 30.67
C ALA A 11 -3.86 6.28 30.20
N ALA A 12 -3.74 6.90 29.03
CA ALA A 12 -2.47 7.34 28.48
C ALA A 12 -2.62 8.66 27.72
N GLN A 13 -1.52 9.38 27.59
CA GLN A 13 -1.42 10.60 26.78
C GLN A 13 -0.60 10.30 25.51
N ILE A 14 -1.12 10.69 24.35
CA ILE A 14 -0.34 10.64 23.11
C ILE A 14 0.76 11.70 23.21
N SER A 15 2.02 11.28 23.23
CA SER A 15 3.19 12.16 23.36
C SER A 15 3.84 12.45 22.01
N ARG A 16 3.77 11.51 21.05
CA ARG A 16 4.31 11.68 19.70
C ARG A 16 3.49 10.92 18.67
N VAL A 17 3.31 11.52 17.49
CA VAL A 17 2.77 10.84 16.30
C VAL A 17 3.65 11.20 15.11
N THR A 18 4.01 10.21 14.32
CA THR A 18 4.69 10.35 13.04
C THR A 18 3.83 9.73 11.94
N GLY A 19 3.67 10.41 10.81
CA GLY A 19 2.89 9.90 9.68
C GLY A 19 2.75 10.94 8.58
N ARG A 20 1.90 10.65 7.59
CA ARG A 20 1.71 11.52 6.42
C ARG A 20 1.18 12.92 6.76
N ASN A 21 0.40 13.05 7.83
CA ASN A 21 -0.32 14.28 8.19
C ASN A 21 0.25 14.98 9.44
N THR A 22 1.45 14.63 9.90
CA THR A 22 2.08 15.26 11.06
C THR A 22 2.82 16.54 10.65
N VAL A 23 3.16 17.41 11.62
CA VAL A 23 3.87 18.69 11.34
C VAL A 23 5.21 18.46 10.63
N THR A 24 5.87 17.33 10.91
CA THR A 24 7.10 16.87 10.25
C THR A 24 6.86 16.11 8.93
N GLY A 25 5.59 15.83 8.61
CA GLY A 25 5.06 15.24 7.37
C GLY A 25 6.02 14.39 6.54
N GLY A 26 6.04 13.08 6.76
CA GLY A 26 6.77 12.18 5.88
C GLY A 26 5.97 11.87 4.62
N ARG A 27 6.52 12.22 3.46
CA ARG A 27 5.94 11.83 2.16
C ARG A 27 5.87 10.31 2.07
N GLY A 28 4.79 9.80 1.48
CA GLY A 28 4.60 8.37 1.24
C GLY A 28 4.46 7.51 2.48
N LEU A 29 4.46 8.10 3.69
CA LEU A 29 4.16 7.37 4.91
C LEU A 29 2.70 6.96 4.97
N PRO A 30 2.38 5.92 5.75
CA PRO A 30 1.04 5.67 6.27
C PRO A 30 0.47 6.90 6.99
N LYS A 31 -0.85 6.95 7.17
CA LYS A 31 -1.48 8.06 7.91
C LYS A 31 -0.89 8.22 9.32
N ILE A 32 -0.69 7.11 10.02
CA ILE A 32 0.11 7.00 11.24
C ILE A 32 1.11 5.88 10.99
N ALA A 33 2.39 6.23 10.96
CA ALA A 33 3.49 5.29 10.81
C ALA A 33 4.07 4.88 12.17
N GLU A 34 4.05 5.80 13.13
CA GLU A 34 4.53 5.58 14.49
C GLU A 34 3.71 6.44 15.46
N MET A 35 3.49 5.91 16.65
CA MET A 35 2.86 6.58 17.77
C MET A 35 3.63 6.25 19.05
N ALA A 36 3.88 7.27 19.86
CA ALA A 36 4.31 7.09 21.24
C ALA A 36 3.20 7.56 22.19
N ILE A 37 2.92 6.74 23.20
CA ILE A 37 2.00 7.05 24.28
C ILE A 37 2.74 7.02 25.60
N THR A 38 2.43 7.97 26.48
CA THR A 38 2.95 8.03 27.85
C THR A 38 1.86 7.54 28.80
N ARG A 39 2.15 6.47 29.54
CA ARG A 39 1.27 5.90 30.58
C ARG A 39 1.30 6.77 31.84
N GLN A 40 0.35 6.55 32.76
CA GLN A 40 0.25 7.30 34.02
C GLN A 40 1.49 7.17 34.92
N ASP A 41 2.19 6.03 34.84
CA ASP A 41 3.44 5.79 35.56
C ASP A 41 4.67 6.49 34.93
N GLY A 42 4.46 7.24 33.84
CA GLY A 42 5.51 7.93 33.10
C GLY A 42 6.23 7.08 32.06
N SER A 43 5.94 5.77 31.97
CA SER A 43 6.53 4.90 30.95
C SER A 43 6.01 5.26 29.54
N ILE A 44 6.86 5.06 28.53
CA ILE A 44 6.53 5.35 27.12
C ILE A 44 6.41 4.02 26.37
N VAL A 45 5.29 3.86 25.66
CA VAL A 45 5.09 2.76 24.72
C VAL A 45 5.13 3.32 23.31
N GLU A 46 5.97 2.74 22.46
CA GLU A 46 6.06 3.07 21.04
C GLU A 46 5.45 1.96 20.21
N ALA A 47 4.50 2.30 19.34
CA ALA A 47 3.90 1.40 18.39
C ALA A 47 4.10 1.92 16.97
N ARG A 48 4.45 1.04 16.03
CA ARG A 48 4.78 1.38 14.65
C ARG A 48 3.97 0.57 13.67
N LEU A 49 3.79 1.06 12.45
CA LEU A 49 3.19 0.26 11.40
C LEU A 49 4.05 -0.98 11.15
N ARG A 50 3.42 -2.15 11.11
CA ARG A 50 4.11 -3.39 10.79
C ARG A 50 4.62 -3.37 9.34
N ALA A 51 5.93 -3.41 9.18
CA ALA A 51 6.58 -3.70 7.91
C ALA A 51 6.17 -5.12 7.45
N LEU A 52 5.86 -5.25 6.16
CA LEU A 52 5.59 -6.54 5.52
C LEU A 52 6.74 -6.85 4.58
N LEU A 53 7.92 -7.01 5.17
CA LEU A 53 9.07 -7.58 4.48
C LEU A 53 9.03 -9.09 4.67
N SER A 54 9.49 -9.82 3.67
CA SER A 54 9.65 -11.27 3.73
C SER A 54 11.12 -11.58 3.80
N ASP A 55 11.48 -12.61 4.57
CA ASP A 55 12.89 -13.02 4.76
C ASP A 55 13.55 -13.39 3.42
N ASP A 56 12.77 -13.83 2.44
CA ASP A 56 13.26 -14.16 1.09
C ASP A 56 13.59 -12.92 0.24
N LEU A 57 13.13 -11.72 0.62
CA LEU A 57 13.29 -10.51 -0.19
C LEU A 57 14.77 -10.13 -0.35
N GLY A 58 15.57 -10.34 0.69
CA GLY A 58 16.95 -9.86 0.77
C GLY A 58 17.03 -8.33 0.76
N ILE A 59 18.22 -7.80 0.43
CA ILE A 59 18.44 -6.36 0.30
C ILE A 59 18.03 -5.91 -1.11
N ALA A 60 17.16 -4.91 -1.19
CA ALA A 60 16.78 -4.27 -2.44
C ALA A 60 17.76 -3.15 -2.81
N GLN A 61 18.48 -3.34 -3.91
CA GLN A 61 19.42 -2.38 -4.49
C GLN A 61 18.71 -1.50 -5.52
N PHE A 62 18.98 -0.20 -5.48
CA PHE A 62 18.52 0.74 -6.49
C PHE A 62 19.22 0.48 -7.83
N ILE A 63 18.46 0.46 -8.93
CA ILE A 63 19.00 0.37 -10.29
C ILE A 63 18.86 1.73 -10.99
N CYS A 64 17.63 2.22 -11.16
CA CYS A 64 17.39 3.51 -11.81
C CYS A 64 16.05 4.13 -11.40
N GLU A 65 15.95 5.45 -11.61
CA GLU A 65 14.70 6.19 -11.45
C GLU A 65 13.77 5.96 -12.64
N ILE A 66 12.47 5.85 -12.36
CA ILE A 66 11.41 5.81 -13.37
C ILE A 66 10.74 7.18 -13.39
N GLY A 67 10.99 7.93 -14.47
CA GLY A 67 10.41 9.25 -14.67
C GLY A 67 8.95 9.23 -15.13
N ALA A 68 8.34 10.41 -15.12
CA ALA A 68 7.02 10.62 -15.71
C ALA A 68 7.06 10.39 -17.23
N GLY A 69 5.90 10.07 -17.80
CA GLY A 69 5.78 9.78 -19.23
C GLY A 69 4.37 9.96 -19.73
N ALA A 70 4.26 10.11 -21.05
CA ALA A 70 2.99 10.19 -21.74
C ALA A 70 2.93 9.08 -22.80
N PHE A 71 1.80 8.41 -22.88
CA PHE A 71 1.43 7.46 -23.91
C PHE A 71 0.45 8.13 -24.89
N PRO A 72 0.52 7.84 -26.19
CA PRO A 72 -0.47 8.34 -27.15
C PRO A 72 -1.85 7.71 -26.95
N TYR A 73 -1.88 6.45 -26.51
CA TYR A 73 -3.09 5.68 -26.23
C TYR A 73 -3.06 5.16 -24.80
N CYS A 74 -4.23 4.91 -24.21
CA CYS A 74 -4.31 4.40 -22.85
C CYS A 74 -3.58 3.05 -22.73
N PRO A 75 -2.52 2.94 -21.91
CA PRO A 75 -1.73 1.71 -21.79
C PRO A 75 -2.55 0.53 -21.25
N ILE A 76 -3.66 0.80 -20.55
CA ILE A 76 -4.52 -0.21 -19.95
C ILE A 76 -5.47 -0.81 -21.01
N CYS A 77 -6.25 0.00 -21.71
CA CYS A 77 -7.30 -0.50 -22.61
C CYS A 77 -6.97 -0.41 -24.10
N PHE A 78 -6.05 0.45 -24.54
CA PHE A 78 -5.78 0.75 -25.96
C PHE A 78 -6.96 1.26 -26.78
N ASP A 79 -8.17 1.29 -26.23
CA ASP A 79 -9.38 1.72 -26.94
C ASP A 79 -9.50 3.25 -27.13
N GLY A 80 -8.71 4.05 -26.42
CA GLY A 80 -8.84 5.51 -26.44
C GLY A 80 -7.55 6.25 -26.13
N GLU A 81 -7.55 7.55 -26.41
CA GLU A 81 -6.45 8.45 -26.09
C GLU A 81 -6.18 8.49 -24.58
N ALA A 82 -4.91 8.65 -24.21
CA ALA A 82 -4.52 8.81 -22.82
C ALA A 82 -4.66 10.29 -22.39
N ASP A 83 -5.90 10.73 -22.26
CA ASP A 83 -6.31 12.12 -22.00
C ASP A 83 -6.28 12.53 -20.52
N SER A 84 -6.12 11.57 -19.61
CA SER A 84 -6.25 11.76 -18.17
C SER A 84 -4.93 11.49 -17.48
N ARG A 85 -4.48 12.42 -16.63
CA ARG A 85 -3.24 12.27 -15.87
C ARG A 85 -3.53 11.63 -14.51
N GLU A 86 -2.76 10.61 -14.14
CA GLU A 86 -2.84 9.94 -12.83
C GLU A 86 -1.46 9.80 -12.18
N HIS A 87 -1.45 9.77 -10.85
CA HIS A 87 -0.22 9.59 -10.09
C HIS A 87 0.10 8.09 -9.97
N VAL A 88 1.37 7.74 -10.10
CA VAL A 88 1.88 6.38 -9.90
C VAL A 88 2.92 6.38 -8.77
N PRO A 89 2.61 5.81 -7.59
CA PRO A 89 1.28 5.36 -7.14
C PRO A 89 0.30 6.55 -6.90
N PRO A 90 -0.96 6.32 -6.48
CA PRO A 90 -1.86 7.41 -6.10
C PRO A 90 -1.25 8.36 -5.05
N LYS A 91 -1.67 9.63 -5.06
CA LYS A 91 -1.24 10.65 -4.09
C LYS A 91 -1.35 10.20 -2.62
N PRO A 92 -2.43 9.52 -2.19
CA PRO A 92 -2.51 8.97 -0.83
C PRO A 92 -1.45 7.92 -0.51
N LEU A 93 -0.68 7.40 -1.47
CA LEU A 93 0.46 6.52 -1.21
C LEU A 93 1.80 7.25 -1.36
N GLY A 94 1.76 8.58 -1.53
CA GLY A 94 2.93 9.43 -1.72
C GLY A 94 3.41 9.57 -3.16
N GLY A 95 2.65 9.08 -4.15
CA GLY A 95 3.10 9.19 -5.54
C GLY A 95 3.01 10.61 -6.09
N ILE A 96 4.02 10.96 -6.89
CA ILE A 96 4.15 12.25 -7.58
C ILE A 96 4.46 12.08 -9.07
N VAL A 97 4.90 10.89 -9.49
CA VAL A 97 5.21 10.60 -10.89
C VAL A 97 3.90 10.46 -11.62
N MET A 98 3.79 11.13 -12.77
CA MET A 98 2.57 11.10 -13.56
C MET A 98 2.72 10.14 -14.73
N ALA A 99 1.67 9.33 -14.92
CA ALA A 99 1.38 8.66 -16.19
C ALA A 99 0.06 9.23 -16.72
N ASN A 100 -0.19 9.08 -18.02
CA ASN A 100 -1.52 9.31 -18.58
C ASN A 100 -2.21 8.00 -18.97
N THR A 101 -3.51 7.94 -18.73
CA THR A 101 -4.41 6.89 -19.17
C THR A 101 -5.69 7.54 -19.69
N CYS A 102 -6.65 6.77 -20.21
CA CYS A 102 -7.94 7.35 -20.57
C CYS A 102 -8.79 7.60 -19.32
N SER A 103 -9.62 8.62 -19.36
CA SER A 103 -10.54 9.00 -18.26
C SER A 103 -11.37 7.82 -17.71
N PRO A 104 -11.94 6.90 -18.52
CA PRO A 104 -12.63 5.72 -18.01
C PRO A 104 -11.75 4.79 -17.18
N CYS A 105 -10.53 4.49 -17.64
CA CYS A 105 -9.59 3.63 -16.92
C CYS A 105 -9.14 4.29 -15.62
N ASN A 106 -8.73 5.57 -15.67
CA ASN A 106 -8.30 6.32 -14.50
C ASN A 106 -9.38 6.32 -13.40
N ASN A 107 -10.58 6.82 -13.75
CA ASN A 107 -11.66 7.01 -12.78
C ASN A 107 -12.26 5.70 -12.27
N LYS A 108 -12.59 4.76 -13.18
CA LYS A 108 -13.25 3.52 -12.77
C LYS A 108 -12.30 2.62 -12.01
N LEU A 109 -11.07 2.38 -12.50
CA LEU A 109 -10.13 1.54 -11.75
C LEU A 109 -9.80 2.15 -10.40
N GLY A 110 -9.54 3.46 -10.35
CA GLY A 110 -9.29 4.17 -9.09
C GLY A 110 -10.40 3.91 -8.07
N SER A 111 -11.66 4.11 -8.48
CA SER A 111 -12.84 3.89 -7.62
C SER A 111 -13.04 2.44 -7.14
N ARG A 112 -12.41 1.46 -7.80
CA ARG A 112 -12.55 0.03 -7.51
C ARG A 112 -11.43 -0.52 -6.63
N THR A 113 -10.23 0.04 -6.74
CA THR A 113 -9.03 -0.54 -6.10
C THR A 113 -8.36 0.36 -5.05
N GLU A 114 -8.42 1.68 -5.20
CA GLU A 114 -7.54 2.58 -4.42
C GLU A 114 -7.86 2.62 -2.93
N SER A 115 -9.15 2.58 -2.55
CA SER A 115 -9.53 2.55 -1.12
C SER A 115 -8.94 1.33 -0.42
N ALA A 116 -9.15 0.12 -0.98
CA ALA A 116 -8.62 -1.10 -0.39
C ALA A 116 -7.10 -1.14 -0.42
N LEU A 117 -6.47 -0.59 -1.46
CA LEU A 117 -5.01 -0.44 -1.51
C LEU A 117 -4.48 0.49 -0.42
N GLN A 118 -5.17 1.59 -0.16
CA GLN A 118 -4.81 2.50 0.93
C GLN A 118 -5.04 1.84 2.30
N ASP A 119 -6.12 1.09 2.48
CA ASP A 119 -6.37 0.33 3.71
C ASP A 119 -5.32 -0.74 3.95
N TRP A 120 -4.93 -1.47 2.89
CA TRP A 120 -3.79 -2.38 2.96
C TRP A 120 -2.49 -1.64 3.27
N PHE A 121 -2.24 -0.46 2.70
CA PHE A 121 -1.01 0.28 2.94
C PHE A 121 -0.91 0.83 4.37
N ASP A 122 -2.00 1.37 4.91
CA ASP A 122 -2.06 1.93 6.25
C ASP A 122 -2.27 0.86 7.35
N ASP A 123 -2.21 -0.43 7.02
CA ASP A 123 -2.56 -1.57 7.90
C ASP A 123 -3.91 -1.39 8.61
N ALA A 124 -4.88 -0.86 7.86
CA ALA A 124 -6.17 -0.49 8.38
C ALA A 124 -7.22 -1.59 8.21
N VAL A 125 -8.12 -1.68 9.18
CA VAL A 125 -9.33 -2.51 9.13
C VAL A 125 -10.56 -1.64 9.35
N TYR A 126 -11.70 -2.10 8.84
CA TYR A 126 -12.98 -1.51 9.19
C TYR A 126 -13.59 -2.26 10.36
N THR A 127 -13.96 -1.53 11.40
CA THR A 127 -14.65 -2.08 12.57
C THR A 127 -16.10 -1.62 12.59
N PHE A 128 -16.97 -2.49 13.07
CA PHE A 128 -18.36 -2.16 13.38
C PHE A 128 -18.87 -3.11 14.46
N TYR A 129 -19.97 -2.74 15.11
CA TYR A 129 -20.50 -3.47 16.26
C TYR A 129 -21.93 -3.91 16.00
N SER A 130 -22.32 -5.07 16.51
CA SER A 130 -23.72 -5.50 16.64
C SER A 130 -24.04 -5.73 18.11
N GLN A 131 -25.31 -5.58 18.46
CA GLN A 131 -25.81 -5.82 19.82
C GLN A 131 -26.90 -6.88 19.75
N ASP A 132 -26.92 -7.80 20.72
CA ASP A 132 -27.96 -8.82 20.81
C ASP A 132 -29.36 -8.19 20.79
N GLY A 133 -30.23 -8.69 19.90
CA GLY A 133 -31.57 -8.16 19.71
C GLY A 133 -31.69 -6.91 18.83
N ASP A 134 -30.59 -6.24 18.44
CA ASP A 134 -30.60 -5.19 17.41
C ASP A 134 -29.92 -5.68 16.11
N PRO A 135 -30.68 -5.86 15.02
CA PRO A 135 -30.11 -6.32 13.76
C PRO A 135 -29.25 -5.27 13.03
N ARG A 136 -29.18 -4.02 13.52
CA ARG A 136 -28.48 -2.92 12.84
C ARG A 136 -27.07 -2.72 13.39
N PRO A 137 -26.03 -2.93 12.57
CA PRO A 137 -24.68 -2.58 12.95
C PRO A 137 -24.50 -1.08 13.22
N PHE A 138 -23.55 -0.74 14.10
CA PHE A 138 -23.21 0.64 14.44
C PHE A 138 -21.70 0.83 14.64
N GLY A 139 -21.26 2.06 14.88
CA GLY A 139 -19.86 2.37 15.20
C GLY A 139 -18.88 2.08 14.07
N HIS A 140 -19.31 2.24 12.82
CA HIS A 140 -18.47 2.03 11.64
C HIS A 140 -17.26 2.96 11.67
N SER A 141 -16.07 2.39 11.85
CA SER A 141 -14.83 3.16 11.90
C SER A 141 -13.72 2.49 11.11
N ARG A 142 -12.79 3.31 10.61
CA ARG A 142 -11.51 2.85 10.09
C ARG A 142 -10.52 2.86 11.25
N VAL A 143 -9.89 1.72 11.50
CA VAL A 143 -8.96 1.50 12.60
C VAL A 143 -7.61 1.12 12.04
N LEU A 144 -6.57 1.84 12.47
CA LEU A 144 -5.18 1.58 12.11
C LEU A 144 -4.60 0.60 13.11
N ASN A 145 -3.87 -0.41 12.62
CA ASN A 145 -3.15 -1.34 13.48
C ASN A 145 -1.67 -0.97 13.52
N LEU A 146 -1.17 -0.72 14.73
CA LEU A 146 0.25 -0.52 15.01
C LEU A 146 0.72 -1.66 15.90
N GLN A 147 2.02 -1.99 15.82
CA GLN A 147 2.64 -3.03 16.62
C GLN A 147 3.83 -2.46 17.40
N THR A 148 3.93 -2.82 18.66
CA THR A 148 5.09 -2.51 19.50
C THR A 148 6.28 -3.44 19.18
N PRO A 149 7.51 -3.13 19.62
CA PRO A 149 8.68 -3.98 19.41
C PRO A 149 8.56 -5.40 20.00
N ASP A 150 7.80 -5.56 21.08
CA ASP A 150 7.50 -6.84 21.74
C ASP A 150 6.31 -7.58 21.09
N GLY A 151 5.67 -7.00 20.08
CA GLY A 151 4.65 -7.66 19.27
C GLY A 151 3.20 -7.40 19.68
N GLU A 152 2.96 -6.59 20.71
CA GLU A 152 1.61 -6.16 21.12
C GLU A 152 0.96 -5.26 20.06
N TRP A 153 -0.36 -5.33 19.95
CA TRP A 153 -1.12 -4.57 18.96
C TRP A 153 -1.84 -3.37 19.56
N PHE A 154 -1.70 -2.22 18.89
CA PHE A 154 -2.38 -0.98 19.19
C PHE A 154 -3.37 -0.63 18.07
N GLN A 155 -4.64 -0.50 18.43
CA GLN A 155 -5.71 -0.12 17.51
C GLN A 155 -6.05 1.35 17.67
N VAL A 156 -5.84 2.14 16.61
CA VAL A 156 -6.10 3.58 16.61
C VAL A 156 -7.28 3.89 15.70
N GLN A 157 -8.39 4.36 16.27
CA GLN A 157 -9.53 4.82 15.48
C GLN A 157 -9.21 6.15 14.81
N GLU A 158 -9.39 6.27 13.50
CA GLU A 158 -9.08 7.51 12.79
C GLU A 158 -10.01 8.67 13.11
N ARG A 159 -11.27 8.35 13.44
CA ARG A 159 -12.27 9.30 13.88
C ARG A 159 -13.03 8.65 15.03
N PRO A 160 -13.37 9.40 16.08
CA PRO A 160 -14.34 8.93 17.05
C PRO A 160 -15.65 8.66 16.30
N SER A 161 -16.00 7.38 16.18
CA SER A 161 -17.18 6.92 15.42
C SER A 161 -18.48 7.04 16.21
N ASN A 162 -18.47 7.82 17.29
CA ASN A 162 -19.53 7.84 18.28
C ASN A 162 -20.15 9.25 18.35
N PRO A 163 -21.09 9.60 17.46
CA PRO A 163 -21.85 10.83 17.59
C PRO A 163 -22.68 10.90 18.90
N GLU A 164 -22.89 9.77 19.61
CA GLU A 164 -23.88 9.68 20.70
C GLU A 164 -23.47 8.79 21.89
N ASN A 165 -22.18 8.45 22.05
CA ASN A 165 -21.72 7.54 23.11
C ASN A 165 -22.35 6.12 23.10
N ARG A 166 -23.05 5.75 22.02
CA ARG A 166 -23.77 4.47 21.85
C ARG A 166 -22.91 3.25 22.16
N LEU A 167 -21.64 3.25 21.72
CA LEU A 167 -20.73 2.15 22.05
C LEU A 167 -20.51 1.99 23.56
N GLY A 168 -20.38 3.10 24.31
CA GLY A 168 -20.23 3.05 25.76
C GLY A 168 -21.45 2.43 26.44
N SER A 169 -22.66 2.86 26.05
CA SER A 169 -23.91 2.27 26.56
C SER A 169 -24.03 0.78 26.22
N ALA A 170 -23.77 0.40 24.97
CA ALA A 170 -23.85 -0.99 24.53
C ALA A 170 -22.85 -1.89 25.26
N LEU A 171 -21.62 -1.41 25.51
CA LEU A 171 -20.62 -2.15 26.29
C LEU A 171 -21.05 -2.39 27.74
N VAL A 172 -21.77 -1.44 28.36
CA VAL A 172 -22.32 -1.57 29.72
C VAL A 172 -23.49 -2.56 29.75
N GLU A 173 -24.36 -2.53 28.75
CA GLU A 173 -25.51 -3.43 28.61
C GLU A 173 -25.10 -4.88 28.27
N GLY A 174 -23.92 -5.07 27.69
CA GLY A 174 -23.41 -6.37 27.27
C GLY A 174 -24.00 -6.83 25.92
N GLY A 175 -23.65 -8.06 25.52
CA GLY A 175 -24.14 -8.64 24.26
C GLY A 175 -23.62 -7.94 23.00
N VAL A 176 -22.44 -7.31 23.07
CA VAL A 176 -21.83 -6.60 21.94
C VAL A 176 -20.82 -7.50 21.23
N THR A 177 -20.97 -7.65 19.92
CA THR A 177 -19.96 -8.29 19.06
C THR A 177 -19.28 -7.23 18.20
N MET A 178 -17.95 -7.18 18.26
CA MET A 178 -17.14 -6.39 17.33
C MET A 178 -16.83 -7.22 16.09
N HIS A 179 -17.08 -6.63 14.92
CA HIS A 179 -16.78 -7.22 13.61
C HIS A 179 -15.62 -6.49 12.98
N LEU A 180 -14.74 -7.25 12.35
CA LEU A 180 -13.58 -6.75 11.63
C LEU A 180 -13.72 -7.09 10.14
N ALA A 181 -13.60 -6.08 9.28
CA ALA A 181 -13.55 -6.23 7.84
C ALA A 181 -12.16 -5.84 7.32
N LEU A 182 -11.42 -6.83 6.83
CA LEU A 182 -10.11 -6.64 6.21
C LEU A 182 -10.24 -5.98 4.83
N PRO A 183 -9.18 -5.29 4.34
CA PRO A 183 -9.12 -4.80 2.97
C PRO A 183 -9.36 -5.94 1.97
N ALA A 184 -10.29 -5.73 1.03
CA ALA A 184 -10.67 -6.77 0.07
C ALA A 184 -9.47 -7.15 -0.81
N ARG A 185 -9.03 -8.41 -0.72
CA ARG A 185 -7.84 -8.93 -1.41
C ARG A 185 -7.83 -8.67 -2.90
N ALA A 186 -8.93 -8.95 -3.59
CA ALA A 186 -9.07 -8.70 -5.02
C ALA A 186 -8.82 -7.23 -5.39
N GLN A 187 -9.31 -6.30 -4.57
CA GLN A 187 -9.21 -4.86 -4.84
C GLN A 187 -7.79 -4.34 -4.64
N TYR A 188 -7.16 -4.62 -3.49
CA TYR A 188 -5.82 -4.08 -3.23
C TYR A 188 -4.74 -4.75 -4.10
N LYS A 189 -4.82 -6.06 -4.37
CA LYS A 189 -3.89 -6.76 -5.27
C LYS A 189 -3.97 -6.23 -6.69
N THR A 190 -5.17 -5.98 -7.19
CA THR A 190 -5.36 -5.37 -8.51
C THR A 190 -4.86 -3.93 -8.54
N GLY A 191 -5.02 -3.18 -7.44
CA GLY A 191 -4.42 -1.86 -7.27
C GLY A 191 -2.90 -1.88 -7.32
N LEU A 192 -2.26 -2.84 -6.66
CA LEU A 192 -0.81 -3.06 -6.75
C LEU A 192 -0.38 -3.39 -8.17
N LEU A 193 -1.07 -4.32 -8.84
CA LEU A 193 -0.81 -4.69 -10.23
C LEU A 193 -0.94 -3.48 -11.17
N LYS A 194 -2.00 -2.68 -11.06
CA LYS A 194 -2.19 -1.45 -11.85
C LYS A 194 -0.98 -0.53 -11.74
N ASN A 195 -0.53 -0.25 -10.52
CA ASN A 195 0.56 0.68 -10.28
C ASN A 195 1.90 0.14 -10.75
N ALA A 196 2.18 -1.14 -10.50
CA ALA A 196 3.37 -1.81 -11.02
C ALA A 196 3.36 -1.83 -12.56
N PHE A 197 2.22 -2.15 -13.18
CA PHE A 197 2.05 -2.15 -14.63
C PHE A 197 2.34 -0.78 -15.25
N LEU A 198 1.74 0.29 -14.73
CA LEU A 198 1.97 1.65 -15.24
C LEU A 198 3.42 2.08 -15.06
N ALA A 199 4.01 1.80 -13.89
CA ALA A 199 5.42 2.07 -13.63
C ALA A 199 6.35 1.29 -14.57
N ALA A 200 6.04 0.02 -14.85
CA ALA A 200 6.78 -0.80 -15.80
C ALA A 200 6.64 -0.26 -17.23
N CYS A 201 5.45 0.19 -17.64
CA CYS A 201 5.24 0.83 -18.94
C CYS A 201 6.04 2.13 -19.08
N LEU A 202 6.05 2.96 -18.03
CA LEU A 202 6.91 4.15 -17.96
C LEU A 202 8.38 3.76 -18.08
N HIS A 203 8.81 2.72 -17.36
CA HIS A 203 10.18 2.21 -17.39
C HIS A 203 10.58 1.73 -18.79
N VAL A 204 9.78 0.92 -19.47
CA VAL A 204 10.14 0.47 -20.83
C VAL A 204 9.89 1.55 -21.90
N GLY A 205 9.17 2.62 -21.57
CA GLY A 205 8.84 3.71 -22.50
C GLY A 205 7.65 3.42 -23.42
N GLY A 206 6.78 2.46 -23.06
CA GLY A 206 5.65 2.01 -23.86
C GLY A 206 4.96 0.81 -23.22
N VAL A 207 4.07 0.16 -23.96
CA VAL A 207 3.44 -1.09 -23.52
C VAL A 207 4.05 -2.25 -24.31
N PRO A 208 4.73 -3.20 -23.66
CA PRO A 208 5.28 -4.37 -24.34
C PRO A 208 4.17 -5.18 -25.01
N MET A 209 4.40 -5.64 -26.24
CA MET A 209 3.45 -6.47 -26.97
C MET A 209 3.73 -7.95 -26.70
N THR A 210 3.44 -8.39 -25.48
CA THR A 210 3.62 -9.78 -25.03
C THR A 210 2.32 -10.41 -24.52
N ALA A 211 2.30 -11.74 -24.41
CA ALA A 211 1.14 -12.46 -23.89
C ALA A 211 0.85 -12.08 -22.43
N SER A 212 1.90 -11.97 -21.59
CA SER A 212 1.74 -11.57 -20.19
C SER A 212 1.14 -10.17 -20.06
N THR A 213 1.55 -9.25 -20.94
CA THR A 213 1.05 -7.87 -20.97
C THR A 213 -0.41 -7.84 -21.39
N ALA A 214 -0.81 -8.63 -22.39
CA ALA A 214 -2.20 -8.74 -22.80
C ALA A 214 -3.09 -9.29 -21.67
N GLU A 215 -2.62 -10.28 -20.92
CA GLU A 215 -3.34 -10.84 -19.77
C GLU A 215 -3.51 -9.84 -18.63
N ILE A 216 -2.44 -9.13 -18.25
CA ILE A 216 -2.51 -8.07 -17.23
C ILE A 216 -3.53 -7.01 -17.63
N ARG A 217 -3.48 -6.56 -18.89
CA ARG A 217 -4.42 -5.57 -19.41
C ARG A 217 -5.87 -6.08 -19.38
N ALA A 218 -6.10 -7.35 -19.73
CA ALA A 218 -7.41 -7.97 -19.65
C ALA A 218 -7.96 -7.96 -18.21
N GLU A 219 -7.14 -8.28 -17.20
CA GLU A 219 -7.54 -8.22 -15.79
C GLU A 219 -7.87 -6.79 -15.33
N LEU A 220 -7.06 -5.81 -15.73
CA LEU A 220 -7.31 -4.41 -15.43
C LEU A 220 -8.59 -3.92 -16.13
N VAL A 221 -8.83 -4.30 -17.38
CA VAL A 221 -10.07 -3.97 -18.09
C VAL A 221 -11.29 -4.63 -17.43
N ALA A 222 -11.21 -5.90 -17.04
CA ALA A 222 -12.29 -6.57 -16.32
C ALA A 222 -12.64 -5.86 -15.00
N THR A 223 -11.62 -5.36 -14.29
CA THR A 223 -11.81 -4.60 -13.04
C THR A 223 -12.44 -3.23 -13.31
N ARG A 224 -12.04 -2.54 -14.39
CA ARG A 224 -12.65 -1.28 -14.84
C ARG A 224 -14.14 -1.45 -15.10
N ASP A 225 -14.51 -2.59 -15.71
CA ASP A 225 -15.87 -2.87 -16.15
C ASP A 225 -16.75 -3.54 -15.07
N ALA A 226 -16.17 -3.84 -13.90
CA ALA A 226 -16.93 -4.33 -12.76
C ALA A 226 -18.03 -3.34 -12.32
N ARG A 227 -19.24 -3.86 -12.11
CA ARG A 227 -20.45 -3.08 -11.74
C ARG A 227 -20.25 -2.28 -10.44
N SER A 228 -19.55 -2.87 -9.48
CA SER A 228 -19.20 -2.24 -8.21
C SER A 228 -17.84 -2.74 -7.71
N ARG A 229 -17.31 -2.12 -6.65
CA ARG A 229 -16.11 -2.62 -5.95
C ARG A 229 -16.30 -4.05 -5.43
N ARG A 230 -17.53 -4.46 -5.10
CA ARG A 230 -17.83 -5.81 -4.59
C ARG A 230 -17.77 -6.87 -5.68
N ASP A 231 -17.94 -6.48 -6.94
CA ASP A 231 -17.89 -7.40 -8.08
C ASP A 231 -16.46 -7.62 -8.60
N VAL A 232 -15.45 -6.92 -8.07
CA VAL A 232 -14.05 -7.08 -8.48
C VAL A 232 -13.57 -8.49 -8.15
N GLN A 233 -13.16 -9.24 -9.16
CA GLN A 233 -12.58 -10.57 -9.04
C GLN A 233 -11.06 -10.49 -9.05
N LEU A 234 -10.41 -11.35 -8.26
CA LEU A 234 -8.95 -11.47 -8.28
C LEU A 234 -8.54 -12.27 -9.52
N GLY A 235 -7.80 -11.65 -10.42
CA GLY A 235 -7.23 -12.32 -11.57
C GLY A 235 -5.89 -13.02 -11.26
N PRO A 236 -5.46 -13.99 -12.09
CA PRO A 236 -4.21 -14.73 -11.88
C PRO A 236 -2.95 -13.85 -11.75
N ARG A 237 -2.81 -12.80 -12.57
CA ARG A 237 -1.66 -11.89 -12.54
C ARG A 237 -1.67 -11.03 -11.29
N ALA A 238 -2.83 -10.51 -10.90
CA ALA A 238 -2.98 -9.79 -9.64
C ALA A 238 -2.74 -10.70 -8.43
N GLU A 239 -3.13 -11.96 -8.49
CA GLU A 239 -2.86 -12.92 -7.41
C GLU A 239 -1.36 -13.20 -7.24
N ALA A 240 -0.68 -13.46 -8.36
CA ALA A 240 0.74 -13.83 -8.39
C ALA A 240 1.68 -12.70 -7.95
N ILE A 241 1.27 -11.43 -8.05
CA ILE A 241 2.16 -10.30 -7.76
C ILE A 241 2.55 -10.29 -6.27
N ARG A 242 3.86 -10.24 -5.99
CA ARG A 242 4.37 -10.05 -4.63
C ARG A 242 4.55 -8.58 -4.34
N ALA A 243 4.17 -8.16 -3.15
CA ALA A 243 4.31 -6.79 -2.69
C ALA A 243 4.68 -6.75 -1.22
N TYR A 244 5.48 -5.74 -0.87
CA TYR A 244 6.07 -5.57 0.45
C TYR A 244 5.85 -4.13 0.92
N ARG A 245 5.57 -3.95 2.22
CA ARG A 245 5.51 -2.64 2.86
C ARG A 245 6.82 -2.41 3.61
N THR A 246 7.54 -1.34 3.31
CA THR A 246 8.83 -1.07 3.97
C THR A 246 8.66 -0.58 5.41
N GLY A 247 7.53 0.06 5.73
CA GLY A 247 7.30 0.71 7.02
C GLY A 247 8.12 1.99 7.22
N GLN A 248 8.91 2.39 6.22
CA GLN A 248 9.81 3.54 6.28
C GLN A 248 9.25 4.73 5.48
N PRO A 249 9.62 5.98 5.83
CA PRO A 249 9.29 7.14 5.01
C PRO A 249 9.86 7.02 3.61
N ALA A 250 9.19 7.67 2.65
CA ALA A 250 9.70 7.78 1.30
C ALA A 250 11.01 8.58 1.30
N ASN A 251 12.14 7.88 1.37
CA ASN A 251 13.46 8.47 1.22
C ASN A 251 13.98 8.15 -0.18
N GLY A 252 14.36 9.18 -0.93
CA GLY A 252 14.90 9.02 -2.29
C GLY A 252 13.86 9.18 -3.41
N LYS A 253 14.04 8.41 -4.49
CA LYS A 253 13.32 8.61 -5.75
C LYS A 253 11.87 8.13 -5.68
N PRO A 254 10.93 8.87 -6.29
CA PRO A 254 9.49 8.63 -6.13
C PRO A 254 8.98 7.36 -6.81
N LEU A 255 9.68 6.89 -7.84
CA LEU A 255 9.40 5.67 -8.56
C LEU A 255 10.74 5.14 -9.06
N ALA A 256 11.05 3.87 -8.80
CA ALA A 256 12.36 3.33 -9.16
C ALA A 256 12.28 1.85 -9.52
N LEU A 257 13.16 1.43 -10.42
CA LEU A 257 13.50 0.03 -10.61
C LEU A 257 14.54 -0.35 -9.56
N MET A 258 14.32 -1.49 -8.92
CA MET A 258 15.23 -2.07 -7.95
C MET A 258 15.50 -3.54 -8.32
N ARG A 259 16.59 -4.09 -7.76
CA ARG A 259 16.93 -5.50 -7.86
C ARG A 259 17.19 -6.03 -6.46
N THR A 260 16.80 -7.27 -6.18
CA THR A 260 17.23 -7.97 -4.98
C THR A 260 18.02 -9.20 -5.36
N ASP A 261 19.06 -9.49 -4.60
CA ASP A 261 19.88 -10.70 -4.75
C ASP A 261 19.33 -11.82 -3.84
N GLY A 262 18.02 -12.03 -3.88
CA GLY A 262 17.32 -13.01 -3.03
C GLY A 262 17.88 -14.43 -3.17
N VAL A 263 17.58 -15.28 -2.18
CA VAL A 263 18.21 -16.60 -1.95
C VAL A 263 18.24 -17.50 -3.19
N ASP A 264 17.19 -17.49 -4.01
CA ASP A 264 17.08 -18.38 -5.17
C ASP A 264 17.57 -17.75 -6.48
N LYS A 265 17.20 -16.49 -6.73
CA LYS A 265 17.53 -15.77 -7.96
C LYS A 265 17.34 -14.26 -7.80
N PRO A 266 18.06 -13.45 -8.58
CA PRO A 266 17.79 -12.03 -8.66
C PRO A 266 16.35 -11.76 -9.07
N ARG A 267 15.68 -10.86 -8.34
CA ARG A 267 14.32 -10.40 -8.66
C ARG A 267 14.33 -8.91 -8.89
N PHE A 268 13.54 -8.47 -9.86
CA PHE A 268 13.32 -7.05 -10.10
C PHE A 268 12.06 -6.59 -9.38
N LEU A 269 12.15 -5.40 -8.81
CA LEU A 269 11.07 -4.77 -8.08
C LEU A 269 10.86 -3.35 -8.60
N ILE A 270 9.64 -2.87 -8.46
CA ILE A 270 9.27 -1.48 -8.62
C ILE A 270 9.04 -0.92 -7.22
N SER A 271 9.80 0.11 -6.88
CA SER A 271 9.56 0.91 -5.69
C SER A 271 8.51 1.97 -6.00
N LEU A 272 7.33 1.83 -5.39
CA LEU A 272 6.24 2.80 -5.46
C LEU A 272 6.39 3.77 -4.28
N ALA A 273 6.73 5.02 -4.58
CA ALA A 273 6.94 6.08 -3.60
C ALA A 273 7.95 5.74 -2.48
N GLY A 274 8.87 4.79 -2.68
CA GLY A 274 9.85 4.41 -1.64
C GLY A 274 9.26 3.58 -0.49
N THR A 275 7.96 3.30 -0.48
CA THR A 275 7.27 2.71 0.69
C THR A 275 6.60 1.37 0.39
N ILE A 276 6.33 1.08 -0.87
CA ILE A 276 5.85 -0.22 -1.33
C ILE A 276 6.81 -0.75 -2.39
N LEU A 277 7.28 -1.98 -2.21
CA LEU A 277 8.04 -2.70 -3.23
C LEU A 277 7.13 -3.71 -3.88
N VAL A 278 7.04 -3.71 -5.20
CA VAL A 278 6.18 -4.65 -5.96
C VAL A 278 7.03 -5.37 -6.98
N GLU A 279 6.86 -6.69 -7.11
CA GLU A 279 7.60 -7.48 -8.11
C GLU A 279 7.32 -6.97 -9.53
N TRP A 280 8.36 -6.99 -10.38
CA TRP A 280 8.27 -6.61 -11.78
C TRP A 280 7.14 -7.38 -12.48
N PRO A 281 6.17 -6.68 -13.10
CA PRO A 281 4.93 -7.33 -13.54
C PRO A 281 5.08 -8.11 -14.86
N PHE A 282 6.15 -7.91 -15.62
CA PHE A 282 6.33 -8.53 -16.94
C PHE A 282 7.35 -9.68 -16.88
N PRO A 283 6.91 -10.95 -16.67
CA PRO A 283 7.84 -12.07 -16.49
C PRO A 283 8.68 -12.40 -17.74
N ASP A 284 8.22 -11.96 -18.91
CA ASP A 284 8.80 -12.18 -20.23
C ASP A 284 9.52 -10.94 -20.79
N VAL A 285 9.60 -9.85 -20.02
CA VAL A 285 10.31 -8.63 -20.39
C VAL A 285 11.43 -8.40 -19.39
N ASP A 286 12.67 -8.43 -19.88
CA ASP A 286 13.84 -8.09 -19.09
C ASP A 286 13.85 -6.58 -18.79
N PRO A 287 13.75 -6.15 -17.51
CA PRO A 287 13.72 -4.74 -17.15
C PRO A 287 15.08 -4.04 -17.36
N LEU A 288 16.17 -4.78 -17.56
CA LEU A 288 17.47 -4.21 -17.89
C LEU A 288 17.72 -4.11 -19.39
N ARG A 289 16.82 -4.64 -20.24
CA ARG A 289 16.94 -4.44 -21.68
C ARG A 289 16.75 -2.97 -22.01
N ASP A 290 17.85 -2.44 -22.49
CA ASP A 290 18.16 -1.10 -22.89
C ASP A 290 17.02 -0.32 -23.56
N ARG A 291 16.72 0.85 -22.99
CA ARG A 291 15.69 1.80 -23.47
C ARG A 291 16.01 2.39 -24.83
N ARG A 292 17.26 2.28 -25.33
CA ARG A 292 17.78 2.85 -26.60
C ARG A 292 19.29 2.60 -26.76
N GLY A 293 19.75 1.37 -27.02
CA GLY A 293 21.13 1.08 -27.48
C GLY A 293 22.34 1.60 -26.65
N GLY A 294 22.18 2.01 -25.38
CA GLY A 294 23.25 2.41 -24.47
C GLY A 294 23.61 1.35 -23.41
N PRO A 295 24.88 1.27 -22.98
CA PRO A 295 25.30 0.30 -21.98
C PRO A 295 24.52 0.45 -20.68
N ILE A 296 24.15 -0.69 -20.08
CA ILE A 296 23.58 -0.78 -18.73
C ILE A 296 24.54 -0.05 -17.78
N PRO A 297 24.10 1.00 -17.05
CA PRO A 297 24.95 1.60 -16.04
C PRO A 297 25.34 0.52 -15.03
N GLU A 298 26.63 0.40 -14.73
CA GLU A 298 27.10 -0.53 -13.71
C GLU A 298 26.30 -0.32 -12.42
N PRO A 299 26.00 -1.39 -11.65
CA PRO A 299 25.32 -1.26 -10.37
C PRO A 299 26.06 -0.21 -9.56
N VAL A 300 25.38 0.88 -9.23
CA VAL A 300 25.93 1.84 -8.27
C VAL A 300 26.23 1.04 -7.01
N ALA A 301 27.42 1.23 -6.44
CA ALA A 301 27.84 0.54 -5.23
C ALA A 301 26.67 0.49 -4.24
N PRO A 302 26.44 -0.67 -3.59
CA PRO A 302 25.32 -0.82 -2.67
C PRO A 302 25.32 0.38 -1.73
N MET A 303 24.20 1.09 -1.66
CA MET A 303 24.05 2.09 -0.61
C MET A 303 24.40 1.41 0.70
N PRO A 304 25.27 2.00 1.53
CA PRO A 304 25.58 1.42 2.82
C PRO A 304 24.25 1.17 3.53
N ALA A 305 24.14 -0.01 4.16
CA ALA A 305 23.05 -0.24 5.09
C ALA A 305 23.11 0.91 6.10
N LEU A 306 22.10 1.78 6.09
CA LEU A 306 22.01 2.86 7.06
C LEU A 306 22.00 2.19 8.44
N THR A 307 23.05 2.40 9.22
CA THR A 307 23.07 1.89 10.58
C THR A 307 22.18 2.80 11.43
N PRO A 308 21.53 2.26 12.49
CA PRO A 308 20.75 3.09 13.42
C PRO A 308 21.52 4.27 14.03
N GLU A 309 22.85 4.23 14.01
CA GLU A 309 23.75 5.24 14.57
C GLU A 309 23.95 6.45 13.65
N GLU A 310 23.63 6.34 12.36
CA GLU A 310 23.71 7.45 11.38
C GLU A 310 22.47 8.39 11.44
N PHE A 311 21.61 8.23 12.46
CA PHE A 311 20.36 8.99 12.68
C PHE A 311 20.35 9.89 13.93
N ALA A 312 21.47 10.03 14.65
CA ALA A 312 21.59 10.96 15.77
C ALA A 312 21.94 12.39 15.31
#